data_AF-A0AAD6SFM1-F1
#
_entry.id   AF-A0AAD6SFM1-F1
#
_cell.length_a   1.000
_cell.length_b   1.000
_cell.length_c   1.000
_cell.angle_alpha   90.00
_cell.angle_beta   90.00
_cell.angle_gamma   90.00
#
_symmetry.space_group_name_H-M   'P 1'
#
loop_
_entity.id
_entity.type
_entity.pdbx_description
1 polymer ?
#
loop_
_entity_poly.entity_id
_entity_poly.type
_entity_poly.pdbx_seq_one_letter_code
_entity_poly.pdbx_strand_id
1 'polypeptide(L)'
;MTNDVAEFPARDGEAHRRLCFRYAALSTPAQKAAFFAKYGARWTEFARLTYFDLVRWTVVDPMHNLLLGVAKTQWYTQWIKTNTLRADTDNYTRELTFIHNFMKTYESPPWAGRLPTRVGEPAGGSLTADEYKFAVTGPWAIIVNSPQLKIPIVWERFLPEATDDYEKARRRYEHRKNPTDADPEPSPRMVEEEDENFLRFAAALKLILYGPGEMKPNHHWAVHVPDQLLDYGPVYNFWAFLTERLNKLLKNLNSNNWTGGALEVSMMREFHRNGAVDSKVCLVLPCPTKTILTIP
;
A
#
# COMPACT_ATOMS: atom_id res chain seq x y z
N MET A 1 18.31 -0.22 11.21
CA MET A 1 17.80 -0.48 12.57
C MET A 1 18.17 -1.91 12.89
N THR A 2 18.90 -2.12 13.98
CA THR A 2 19.25 -3.43 14.50
C THR A 2 17.97 -4.15 14.92
N ASN A 3 17.72 -5.35 14.40
CA ASN A 3 16.57 -6.17 14.79
C ASN A 3 16.88 -6.93 16.09
N ASP A 4 17.44 -6.25 17.09
CA ASP A 4 17.72 -6.88 18.37
C ASP A 4 16.41 -7.00 19.15
N VAL A 5 15.98 -8.23 19.41
CA VAL A 5 14.71 -8.54 20.09
C VAL A 5 14.72 -8.01 21.53
N ALA A 6 15.90 -7.77 22.10
CA ALA A 6 16.06 -7.13 23.40
C ALA A 6 15.73 -5.61 23.39
N GLU A 7 15.78 -4.96 22.23
CA GLU A 7 15.54 -3.52 22.08
C GLU A 7 14.03 -3.17 22.11
N PHE A 8 13.17 -4.15 21.85
CA PHE A 8 11.71 -3.98 21.77
C PHE A 8 10.97 -4.94 22.70
N PRO A 9 10.79 -4.60 23.99
CA PRO A 9 10.08 -5.47 24.93
C PRO A 9 8.62 -5.71 24.49
N ALA A 10 8.14 -6.92 24.71
CA ALA A 10 6.76 -7.29 24.42
C ALA A 10 5.79 -6.35 25.16
N ARG A 11 4.78 -5.87 24.44
CA ARG A 11 3.81 -4.92 24.98
C ARG A 11 2.70 -5.67 25.72
N ASP A 12 2.45 -5.27 26.96
CA ASP A 12 1.35 -5.78 27.78
C ASP A 12 0.05 -4.99 27.52
N GLY A 13 -1.06 -5.70 27.34
CA GLY A 13 -2.37 -5.13 27.05
C GLY A 13 -2.92 -4.27 28.20
N GLU A 14 -2.72 -4.72 29.44
CA GLU A 14 -3.18 -3.97 30.61
C GLU A 14 -2.34 -2.71 30.87
N ALA A 15 -1.03 -2.79 30.72
CA ALA A 15 -0.14 -1.63 30.73
C ALA A 15 -0.54 -0.65 29.62
N HIS A 16 -0.82 -1.12 28.40
CA HIS A 16 -1.26 -0.26 27.30
C HIS A 16 -2.57 0.44 27.61
N ARG A 17 -3.56 -0.28 28.15
CA ARG A 17 -4.85 0.28 28.60
C ARG A 17 -4.65 1.38 29.65
N ARG A 18 -3.79 1.17 30.64
CA ARG A 18 -3.45 2.20 31.65
C ARG A 18 -2.85 3.46 30.99
N LEU A 19 -2.01 3.28 29.96
CA LEU A 19 -1.46 4.39 29.19
C LEU A 19 -2.53 5.15 28.39
N CYS A 20 -3.55 4.47 27.84
CA CYS A 20 -4.69 5.11 27.18
C CYS A 20 -5.46 6.04 28.13
N PHE A 21 -5.76 5.60 29.36
CA PHE A 21 -6.43 6.45 30.36
C PHE A 21 -5.55 7.64 30.77
N ARG A 22 -4.24 7.43 30.93
CA ARG A 22 -3.30 8.54 31.19
C ARG A 22 -3.28 9.55 30.05
N TYR A 23 -3.31 9.09 28.80
CA TYR A 23 -3.39 9.97 27.63
C TYR A 23 -4.70 10.78 27.63
N ALA A 24 -5.83 10.17 28.01
CA ALA A 24 -7.12 10.85 28.08
C ALA A 24 -7.13 11.98 29.12
N ALA A 25 -6.41 11.81 30.23
CA ALA A 25 -6.27 12.82 31.28
C ALA A 25 -5.39 14.03 30.87
N LEU A 26 -4.63 13.95 29.79
CA LEU A 26 -3.80 15.07 29.31
C LEU A 26 -4.68 16.17 28.72
N SER A 27 -4.37 17.43 29.06
CA SER A 27 -5.18 18.58 28.65
C SER A 27 -4.71 19.21 27.35
N THR A 28 -3.40 19.23 27.08
CA THR A 28 -2.84 19.98 25.94
C THR A 28 -2.47 19.09 24.75
N PRO A 29 -2.61 19.58 23.50
CA PRO A 29 -2.15 18.87 22.30
C PRO A 29 -0.65 18.55 22.34
N ALA A 30 0.18 19.44 22.88
CA ALA A 30 1.63 19.23 22.98
C ALA A 30 1.98 18.09 23.93
N GLN A 31 1.33 18.02 25.11
CA GLN A 31 1.50 16.89 26.03
C GLN A 31 1.05 15.57 25.39
N LYS A 32 -0.09 15.58 24.69
CA LYS A 32 -0.59 14.41 23.97
C LYS A 32 0.38 13.94 22.90
N ALA A 33 0.94 14.85 22.11
CA ALA A 33 1.94 14.54 21.09
C ALA A 33 3.21 13.94 21.71
N ALA A 34 3.75 14.55 22.78
CA ALA A 34 4.93 14.05 23.48
C ALA A 34 4.68 12.68 24.14
N PHE A 35 3.49 12.49 24.73
CA PHE A 35 3.10 11.20 25.32
C PHE A 35 2.98 10.11 24.25
N PHE A 36 2.36 10.42 23.12
CA PHE A 36 2.26 9.49 22.00
C PHE A 36 3.65 9.14 21.43
N ALA A 37 4.55 10.12 21.29
CA ALA A 37 5.91 9.87 20.84
C ALA A 37 6.69 8.95 21.80
N LYS A 38 6.51 9.14 23.11
CA LYS A 38 7.20 8.33 24.13
C LYS A 38 6.61 6.93 24.29
N TYR A 39 5.29 6.82 24.35
CA TYR A 39 4.62 5.57 24.74
C TYR A 39 3.86 4.89 23.61
N GLY A 40 3.63 5.54 22.47
CA GLY A 40 2.88 5.00 21.34
C GLY A 40 1.43 4.62 21.66
N ALA A 41 0.79 5.30 22.62
CA ALA A 41 -0.58 5.02 23.08
C ALA A 41 -1.46 6.27 22.93
N ARG A 42 -2.73 6.08 22.53
CA ARG A 42 -3.75 7.13 22.43
C ARG A 42 -5.04 6.68 23.10
N TRP A 43 -5.88 7.63 23.49
CA TRP A 43 -7.23 7.32 23.96
C TRP A 43 -8.06 6.69 22.84
N THR A 44 -8.79 5.65 23.19
CA THR A 44 -9.83 5.02 22.38
C THR A 44 -10.91 4.52 23.32
N GLU A 45 -12.18 4.61 22.93
CA GLU A 45 -13.28 4.11 23.77
C GLU A 45 -13.19 2.60 24.00
N PHE A 46 -12.54 1.86 23.10
CA PHE A 46 -12.25 0.43 23.28
C PHE A 46 -11.41 0.15 24.54
N ALA A 47 -10.64 1.13 25.06
CA ALA A 47 -9.88 0.97 26.30
C ALA A 47 -10.78 0.78 27.54
N ARG A 48 -12.08 1.13 27.46
CA ARG A 48 -13.06 0.87 28.51
C ARG A 48 -13.48 -0.59 28.60
N LEU A 49 -13.35 -1.33 27.51
CA LEU A 49 -13.77 -2.72 27.43
C LEU A 49 -12.70 -3.58 28.08
N THR A 50 -12.96 -4.06 29.30
CA THR A 50 -11.98 -4.84 30.09
C THR A 50 -11.59 -6.16 29.42
N TYR A 51 -12.49 -6.70 28.59
CA TYR A 51 -12.29 -7.91 27.81
C TYR A 51 -11.51 -7.68 26.52
N PHE A 52 -11.38 -6.44 26.01
CA PHE A 52 -10.76 -6.16 24.72
C PHE A 52 -9.25 -5.90 24.87
N ASP A 53 -8.43 -6.78 24.33
CA ASP A 53 -6.98 -6.58 24.31
C ASP A 53 -6.57 -5.69 23.11
N LEU A 54 -6.30 -4.41 23.39
CA LEU A 54 -5.88 -3.43 22.40
C LEU A 54 -4.56 -3.78 21.68
N VAL A 55 -3.69 -4.56 22.33
CA VAL A 55 -2.40 -4.94 21.74
C VAL A 55 -2.55 -6.15 20.82
N ARG A 56 -3.39 -7.12 21.21
CA ARG A 56 -3.54 -8.38 20.48
C ARG A 56 -4.64 -8.37 19.44
N TRP A 57 -5.72 -7.63 19.66
CA TRP A 57 -6.93 -7.69 18.82
C TRP A 57 -7.04 -6.50 17.86
N THR A 58 -5.90 -5.95 17.46
CA THR A 58 -5.85 -4.94 16.40
C THR A 58 -5.75 -5.63 15.04
N VAL A 59 -6.74 -5.37 14.18
CA VAL A 59 -6.75 -5.88 12.80
C VAL A 59 -5.77 -5.08 11.94
N VAL A 60 -4.95 -5.80 11.15
CA VAL A 60 -4.07 -5.19 10.16
C VAL A 60 -4.87 -5.09 8.87
N ASP A 61 -5.33 -3.89 8.54
CA ASP A 61 -6.09 -3.69 7.31
C ASP A 61 -5.27 -4.05 6.06
N PRO A 62 -5.72 -5.01 5.23
CA PRO A 62 -5.00 -5.42 4.03
C PRO A 62 -4.90 -4.31 2.98
N MET A 63 -5.84 -3.37 2.92
CA MET A 63 -5.78 -2.28 1.93
C MET A 63 -4.61 -1.33 2.22
N HIS A 64 -4.52 -0.78 3.43
CA HIS A 64 -3.42 0.10 3.82
C HIS A 64 -2.10 -0.66 3.93
N ASN A 65 -2.13 -1.91 4.41
CA ASN A 65 -0.91 -2.68 4.62
C ASN A 65 -0.34 -3.26 3.33
N LEU A 66 -1.13 -4.03 2.57
CA LEU A 66 -0.64 -4.71 1.37
C LEU A 66 -0.58 -3.77 0.16
N LEU A 67 -1.61 -2.95 -0.07
CA LEU A 67 -1.68 -2.14 -1.29
C LEU A 67 -0.90 -0.82 -1.13
N LEU A 68 -1.29 0.00 -0.15
CA LEU A 68 -0.63 1.30 0.07
C LEU A 68 0.69 1.18 0.84
N GLY A 69 0.92 0.05 1.51
CA GLY A 69 2.13 -0.24 2.24
C GLY A 69 3.14 -0.97 1.38
N VAL A 70 2.90 -2.26 1.15
CA VAL A 70 3.84 -3.14 0.45
C VAL A 70 3.91 -2.82 -1.04
N ALA A 71 2.80 -2.90 -1.78
CA ALA A 71 2.79 -2.73 -3.24
C ALA A 71 3.25 -1.33 -3.65
N LYS A 72 2.76 -0.28 -2.99
CA LYS A 72 3.22 1.10 -3.22
C LYS A 72 4.71 1.28 -2.86
N THR A 73 5.20 0.67 -1.79
CA THR A 73 6.63 0.76 -1.45
C THR A 73 7.47 0.13 -2.56
N GLN A 74 7.10 -1.05 -3.03
CA GLN A 74 7.81 -1.73 -4.11
C GLN A 74 7.76 -0.90 -5.40
N TRP A 75 6.55 -0.59 -5.88
CA TRP A 75 6.37 0.13 -7.13
C TRP A 75 7.03 1.52 -7.09
N TYR A 76 6.65 2.36 -6.13
CA TYR A 76 7.05 3.76 -6.17
C TYR A 76 8.38 4.02 -5.46
N THR A 77 8.61 3.43 -4.29
CA THR A 77 9.81 3.76 -3.50
C THR A 77 11.03 3.00 -3.99
N GLN A 78 10.88 1.73 -4.36
CA GLN A 78 11.99 0.98 -4.92
C GLN A 78 12.07 1.25 -6.42
N TRP A 79 11.07 0.85 -7.20
CA TRP A 79 11.28 0.85 -8.66
C TRP A 79 11.34 2.22 -9.33
N ILE A 80 10.47 3.17 -8.93
CA ILE A 80 10.47 4.51 -9.52
C ILE A 80 11.56 5.39 -8.89
N LYS A 81 11.58 5.55 -7.56
CA LYS A 81 12.51 6.48 -6.90
C LYS A 81 13.99 6.09 -6.99
N THR A 82 14.31 4.79 -7.03
CA THR A 82 15.71 4.34 -7.21
C THR A 82 16.11 4.26 -8.68
N ASN A 83 15.21 4.64 -9.60
CA ASN A 83 15.40 4.53 -11.06
C ASN A 83 15.70 3.09 -11.52
N THR A 84 15.13 2.07 -10.86
CA THR A 84 15.10 0.71 -11.41
C THR A 84 14.34 0.70 -12.74
N LEU A 85 13.15 1.33 -12.77
CA LEU A 85 12.37 1.58 -13.97
C LEU A 85 12.55 3.04 -14.40
N ARG A 86 13.17 3.26 -15.56
CA ARG A 86 13.47 4.62 -16.04
C ARG A 86 12.39 5.09 -17.02
N ALA A 87 12.14 6.39 -16.98
CA ALA A 87 11.38 7.09 -18.01
C ALA A 87 12.22 7.22 -19.29
N ASP A 88 11.55 7.46 -20.41
CA ASP A 88 12.23 7.66 -21.69
C ASP A 88 13.23 8.82 -21.63
N THR A 89 14.29 8.66 -22.40
CA THR A 89 15.26 9.71 -22.71
C THR A 89 15.14 10.04 -24.19
N ASP A 90 15.51 11.26 -24.61
CA ASP A 90 15.30 11.77 -25.98
C ASP A 90 15.73 10.80 -27.10
N ASN A 91 16.71 9.92 -26.82
CA ASN A 91 17.27 8.97 -27.79
C ASN A 91 16.93 7.49 -27.54
N TYR A 92 16.30 7.14 -26.40
CA TYR A 92 16.08 5.74 -26.02
C TYR A 92 14.73 5.54 -25.32
N THR A 93 13.96 4.59 -25.83
CA THR A 93 12.80 4.05 -25.13
C THR A 93 13.26 3.15 -23.98
N ARG A 94 12.66 3.35 -22.82
CA ARG A 94 13.06 2.74 -21.54
C ARG A 94 11.94 1.87 -20.98
N GLU A 95 12.18 1.35 -19.78
CA GLU A 95 11.36 0.35 -19.11
C GLU A 95 9.90 0.83 -18.92
N LEU A 96 9.69 2.11 -18.59
CA LEU A 96 8.34 2.66 -18.38
C LEU A 96 7.51 2.75 -19.67
N THR A 97 8.12 3.06 -20.81
CA THR A 97 7.39 3.11 -22.09
C THR A 97 6.90 1.74 -22.53
N PHE A 98 7.64 0.68 -22.20
CA PHE A 98 7.16 -0.68 -22.41
C PHE A 98 5.88 -0.94 -21.59
N ILE A 99 5.88 -0.56 -20.32
CA ILE A 99 4.70 -0.66 -19.45
C ILE A 99 3.55 0.19 -20.00
N HIS A 100 3.79 1.44 -20.39
CA HIS A 100 2.73 2.31 -20.92
C HIS A 100 2.16 1.79 -22.24
N ASN A 101 2.98 1.20 -23.11
CA ASN A 101 2.51 0.60 -24.35
C ASN A 101 1.69 -0.67 -24.09
N PHE A 102 2.13 -1.53 -23.17
CA PHE A 102 1.31 -2.66 -22.71
C PHE A 102 -0.03 -2.18 -22.16
N MET A 103 -0.02 -1.13 -21.34
CA MET A 103 -1.23 -0.55 -20.76
C MET A 103 -2.18 0.05 -21.81
N LYS A 104 -1.68 0.55 -22.96
CA LYS A 104 -2.52 1.01 -24.08
C LYS A 104 -3.24 -0.15 -24.77
N THR A 105 -2.62 -1.31 -24.84
CA THR A 105 -3.20 -2.52 -25.47
C THR A 105 -4.01 -3.36 -24.50
N TYR A 106 -3.92 -3.08 -23.20
CA TYR A 106 -4.56 -3.86 -22.16
C TYR A 106 -6.05 -3.54 -22.05
N GLU A 107 -6.90 -4.51 -22.39
CA GLU A 107 -8.35 -4.39 -22.24
C GLU A 107 -8.80 -4.86 -20.86
N SER A 108 -9.26 -3.93 -20.03
CA SER A 108 -9.82 -4.21 -18.71
C SER A 108 -11.31 -4.57 -18.80
N PRO A 109 -11.79 -5.61 -18.10
CA PRO A 109 -13.23 -5.84 -17.95
C PRO A 109 -13.94 -4.60 -17.41
N PRO A 110 -15.19 -4.29 -17.82
CA PRO A 110 -15.88 -3.06 -17.43
C PRO A 110 -16.11 -2.90 -15.92
N TRP A 111 -16.13 -4.01 -15.19
CA TRP A 111 -16.29 -4.08 -13.74
C TRP A 111 -14.97 -3.92 -12.98
N ALA A 112 -13.83 -4.01 -13.68
CA ALA A 112 -12.51 -3.84 -13.11
C ALA A 112 -12.11 -2.35 -13.17
N GLY A 113 -11.19 -1.94 -12.28
CA GLY A 113 -10.68 -0.57 -12.26
C GLY A 113 -9.96 -0.19 -13.56
N ARG A 114 -9.63 1.09 -13.72
CA ARG A 114 -8.75 1.57 -14.79
C ARG A 114 -7.48 2.13 -14.17
N LEU A 115 -6.34 1.93 -14.83
CA LEU A 115 -5.09 2.57 -14.44
C LEU A 115 -4.83 3.82 -15.28
N PRO A 116 -4.12 4.82 -14.73
CA PRO A 116 -3.56 5.90 -15.53
C PRO A 116 -2.65 5.35 -16.63
N THR A 117 -2.66 5.97 -17.81
CA THR A 117 -1.84 5.48 -18.94
C THR A 117 -0.34 5.68 -18.72
N ARG A 118 0.04 6.67 -17.89
CA ARG A 118 1.45 7.03 -17.61
C ARG A 118 1.86 6.69 -16.17
N VAL A 119 1.57 5.46 -15.72
CA VAL A 119 1.92 5.03 -14.37
C VAL A 119 3.44 5.16 -14.13
N GLY A 120 3.83 5.72 -12.99
CA GLY A 120 5.24 5.86 -12.60
C GLY A 120 5.87 7.19 -12.99
N GLU A 121 5.25 7.97 -13.87
CA GLU A 121 5.66 9.34 -14.18
C GLU A 121 4.86 10.37 -13.35
N PRO A 122 5.43 11.57 -13.10
CA PRO A 122 4.68 12.66 -12.46
C PRO A 122 3.34 12.98 -13.17
N ALA A 123 3.30 12.84 -14.49
CA ALA A 123 2.09 13.06 -15.30
C ALA A 123 0.97 12.05 -15.05
N GLY A 124 1.28 10.83 -14.57
CA GLY A 124 0.30 9.80 -14.25
C GLY A 124 -0.30 9.92 -12.84
N GLY A 125 0.22 10.83 -12.01
CA GLY A 125 -0.22 10.99 -10.63
C GLY A 125 0.14 9.82 -9.71
N SER A 126 -0.38 9.87 -8.49
CA SER A 126 -0.24 8.78 -7.51
C SER A 126 -1.41 7.81 -7.62
N LEU A 127 -1.11 6.52 -7.67
CA LEU A 127 -2.13 5.49 -7.65
C LEU A 127 -2.85 5.42 -6.28
N THR A 128 -4.16 5.26 -6.35
CA THR A 128 -5.06 4.94 -5.24
C THR A 128 -4.96 3.48 -4.84
N ALA A 129 -5.52 3.10 -3.69
CA ALA A 129 -5.52 1.70 -3.25
C ALA A 129 -6.26 0.79 -4.24
N ASP A 130 -7.35 1.25 -4.85
CA ASP A 130 -8.10 0.44 -5.82
C ASP A 130 -7.33 0.24 -7.12
N GLU A 131 -6.59 1.27 -7.55
CA GLU A 131 -5.69 1.16 -8.70
C GLU A 131 -4.52 0.23 -8.39
N TYR A 132 -3.91 0.30 -7.20
CA TYR A 132 -2.90 -0.68 -6.80
C TYR A 132 -3.45 -2.10 -6.74
N LYS A 133 -4.68 -2.29 -6.21
CA LYS A 133 -5.36 -3.58 -6.22
C LYS A 133 -5.48 -4.10 -7.65
N PHE A 134 -6.07 -3.29 -8.52
CA PHE A 134 -6.30 -3.67 -9.91
C PHE A 134 -4.99 -3.95 -10.63
N ALA A 135 -3.97 -3.11 -10.45
CA ALA A 135 -2.66 -3.29 -11.04
C ALA A 135 -2.04 -4.62 -10.62
N VAL A 136 -1.97 -4.89 -9.31
CA VAL A 136 -1.40 -6.13 -8.74
C VAL A 136 -2.17 -7.37 -9.19
N THR A 137 -3.50 -7.32 -9.28
CA THR A 137 -4.32 -8.50 -9.65
C THR A 137 -4.54 -8.67 -11.17
N GLY A 138 -4.24 -7.65 -11.97
CA GLY A 138 -4.58 -7.59 -13.39
C GLY A 138 -3.34 -7.41 -14.26
N PRO A 139 -3.04 -6.19 -14.74
CA PRO A 139 -1.97 -5.97 -15.69
C PRO A 139 -0.59 -6.34 -15.13
N TRP A 140 -0.28 -6.03 -13.87
CA TRP A 140 0.98 -6.50 -13.27
C TRP A 140 0.95 -8.01 -13.07
N ALA A 141 -0.15 -8.62 -12.60
CA ALA A 141 -0.26 -10.08 -12.55
C ALA A 141 -0.03 -10.74 -13.91
N ILE A 142 -0.47 -10.16 -15.03
CA ILE A 142 -0.25 -10.71 -16.38
C ILE A 142 1.17 -10.48 -16.86
N ILE A 143 1.77 -9.35 -16.49
CA ILE A 143 3.21 -9.12 -16.65
C ILE A 143 4.03 -10.12 -15.78
N VAL A 144 3.43 -10.75 -14.76
CA VAL A 144 4.08 -11.53 -13.69
C VAL A 144 3.74 -13.04 -13.69
N ASN A 145 2.61 -13.49 -14.27
CA ASN A 145 2.06 -14.84 -14.04
C ASN A 145 1.96 -15.64 -15.34
N SER A 146 3.11 -16.12 -15.83
CA SER A 146 3.17 -17.14 -16.89
C SER A 146 4.00 -18.34 -16.43
N PRO A 147 3.58 -19.60 -16.65
CA PRO A 147 4.27 -20.79 -16.14
C PRO A 147 5.68 -21.02 -16.70
N GLN A 148 6.09 -20.25 -17.71
CA GLN A 148 7.42 -20.26 -18.31
C GLN A 148 8.13 -18.90 -18.29
N LEU A 149 7.50 -17.85 -17.79
CA LEU A 149 7.97 -16.48 -17.97
C LEU A 149 7.54 -15.66 -16.73
N LYS A 150 8.40 -15.64 -15.71
CA LYS A 150 9.04 -14.51 -14.95
C LYS A 150 8.28 -13.15 -14.86
N ILE A 151 8.89 -12.09 -14.32
CA ILE A 151 8.62 -10.69 -14.73
C ILE A 151 9.59 -10.44 -15.90
N PRO A 152 9.39 -11.08 -17.07
CA PRO A 152 10.46 -11.52 -17.98
C PRO A 152 10.75 -10.38 -18.94
N ILE A 153 9.94 -10.15 -19.97
CA ILE A 153 9.43 -8.81 -20.26
C ILE A 153 10.49 -7.70 -20.14
N VAL A 154 10.33 -6.94 -19.07
CA VAL A 154 11.22 -5.84 -18.70
C VAL A 154 12.55 -6.35 -18.12
N TRP A 155 12.58 -7.33 -17.19
CA TRP A 155 13.86 -7.81 -16.63
C TRP A 155 14.68 -8.57 -17.68
N GLU A 156 14.17 -9.60 -18.36
CA GLU A 156 14.82 -10.25 -19.51
C GLU A 156 15.32 -9.25 -20.56
N ARG A 157 14.53 -8.22 -20.91
CA ARG A 157 14.94 -7.24 -21.92
C ARG A 157 16.05 -6.31 -21.44
N PHE A 158 16.00 -5.85 -20.19
CA PHE A 158 16.84 -4.76 -19.68
C PHE A 158 17.87 -5.20 -18.64
N LEU A 159 17.82 -6.43 -18.13
CA LEU A 159 18.77 -7.00 -17.16
C LEU A 159 20.19 -7.10 -17.73
N PRO A 160 20.42 -7.54 -18.99
CA PRO A 160 21.77 -7.53 -19.56
C PRO A 160 22.37 -6.13 -19.61
N GLU A 161 21.56 -5.14 -20.00
CA GLU A 161 21.97 -3.72 -20.01
C GLU A 161 22.24 -3.19 -18.59
N ALA A 162 21.36 -3.50 -17.64
CA ALA A 162 21.52 -3.09 -16.24
C ALA A 162 22.77 -3.70 -15.58
N THR A 163 23.11 -4.94 -15.94
CA THR A 163 24.30 -5.64 -15.45
C THR A 163 25.57 -5.02 -16.01
N ASP A 164 25.61 -4.74 -17.31
CA ASP A 164 26.74 -4.05 -17.96
C ASP A 164 26.93 -2.63 -17.41
N ASP A 165 25.85 -1.87 -17.21
CA ASP A 165 25.89 -0.55 -16.55
C ASP A 165 26.46 -0.64 -15.13
N TYR A 166 26.05 -1.65 -14.36
CA TYR A 166 26.53 -1.90 -13.01
C TYR A 166 28.02 -2.26 -13.00
N GLU A 167 28.47 -3.18 -13.87
CA GLU A 167 29.88 -3.53 -13.96
C GLU A 167 30.75 -2.34 -14.33
N LYS A 168 30.29 -1.50 -15.29
CA LYS A 168 30.97 -0.26 -15.64
C LYS A 168 31.03 0.71 -14.46
N ALA A 169 29.95 0.84 -13.70
CA ALA A 169 29.91 1.68 -12.50
C ALA A 169 30.85 1.17 -11.40
N ARG A 170 30.87 -0.15 -11.17
CA ARG A 170 31.76 -0.81 -10.19
C ARG A 170 33.24 -0.65 -10.56
N ARG A 171 33.61 -0.88 -11.82
CA ARG A 171 34.99 -0.64 -12.29
C ARG A 171 35.42 0.82 -12.10
N ARG A 172 34.53 1.78 -12.36
CA ARG A 172 34.79 3.21 -12.11
C ARG A 172 34.97 3.52 -10.62
N TYR A 173 34.21 2.85 -9.77
CA TYR A 173 34.30 2.99 -8.31
C TYR A 173 35.61 2.40 -7.77
N GLU A 174 35.98 1.19 -8.19
CA GLU A 174 37.23 0.51 -7.79
C GLU A 174 38.50 1.26 -8.23
N HIS A 175 38.47 1.94 -9.38
CA HIS A 175 39.60 2.73 -9.87
C HIS A 175 39.74 4.12 -9.21
N ARG A 176 38.81 4.55 -8.34
CA ARG A 176 38.94 5.83 -7.64
C ARG A 176 39.93 5.72 -6.47
N LYS A 177 40.96 6.56 -6.48
CA LYS A 177 42.00 6.58 -5.43
C LYS A 177 41.53 7.06 -4.05
N ASN A 178 40.52 7.95 -4.00
CA ASN A 178 39.99 8.53 -2.74
C ASN A 178 38.45 8.57 -2.76
N PRO A 179 37.76 7.52 -2.30
CA PRO A 179 36.32 7.59 -2.07
C PRO A 179 36.02 8.46 -0.83
N THR A 180 35.16 9.46 -0.99
CA THR A 180 34.58 10.24 0.12
C THR A 180 33.23 9.65 0.53
N ASP A 181 32.78 9.83 1.78
CA ASP A 181 31.49 9.34 2.30
C ASP A 181 30.25 9.80 1.48
N ALA A 182 30.40 10.79 0.60
CA ALA A 182 29.36 11.28 -0.30
C ALA A 182 29.22 10.45 -1.60
N ASP A 183 30.14 9.52 -1.89
CA ASP A 183 30.09 8.64 -3.05
C ASP A 183 29.61 7.23 -2.63
N PRO A 184 28.29 6.95 -2.71
CA PRO A 184 27.78 5.64 -2.32
C PRO A 184 28.34 4.53 -3.23
N GLU A 185 28.62 3.38 -2.62
CA GLU A 185 28.99 2.17 -3.36
C GLU A 185 27.88 1.84 -4.39
N PRO A 186 28.24 1.57 -5.66
CA PRO A 186 27.25 1.25 -6.67
C PRO A 186 26.49 -0.02 -6.28
N SER A 187 25.17 0.03 -6.29
CA SER A 187 24.29 -1.12 -6.09
C SER A 187 23.67 -1.56 -7.43
N PRO A 188 23.49 -2.87 -7.67
CA PRO A 188 22.80 -3.35 -8.86
C PRO A 188 21.35 -2.84 -8.88
N ARG A 189 20.89 -2.35 -10.03
CA ARG A 189 19.52 -1.79 -10.18
C ARG A 189 18.45 -2.85 -10.35
N MET A 190 18.80 -3.98 -10.97
CA MET A 190 17.95 -5.16 -11.20
C MET A 190 18.73 -6.39 -10.76
N VAL A 191 18.07 -7.31 -10.06
CA VAL A 191 18.68 -8.54 -9.55
C VAL A 191 18.02 -9.75 -10.21
N GLU A 192 18.80 -10.79 -10.50
CA GLU A 192 18.27 -12.07 -10.98
C GLU A 192 17.29 -12.68 -9.96
N GLU A 193 16.22 -13.32 -10.46
CA GLU A 193 15.17 -13.99 -9.67
C GLU A 193 14.28 -13.07 -8.82
N GLU A 194 14.48 -11.74 -8.84
CA GLU A 194 13.62 -10.76 -8.13
C GLU A 194 12.12 -10.91 -8.48
N ASP A 195 11.88 -11.42 -9.67
CA ASP A 195 10.59 -11.57 -10.29
C ASP A 195 9.81 -12.83 -9.90
N GLU A 196 10.48 -13.99 -9.82
CA GLU A 196 9.92 -15.22 -9.26
C GLU A 196 9.71 -15.09 -7.75
N ASN A 197 10.57 -14.31 -7.12
CA ASN A 197 10.51 -13.93 -5.73
C ASN A 197 9.24 -13.11 -5.45
N PHE A 198 8.92 -12.05 -6.19
CA PHE A 198 7.72 -11.22 -5.94
C PHE A 198 6.40 -12.00 -5.72
N LEU A 199 6.22 -13.16 -6.37
CA LEU A 199 5.07 -14.06 -6.19
C LEU A 199 5.15 -14.98 -4.96
N ARG A 200 6.35 -15.37 -4.53
CA ARG A 200 6.58 -16.19 -3.34
C ARG A 200 6.71 -15.31 -2.10
N PHE A 201 5.56 -14.80 -1.64
CA PHE A 201 5.36 -14.33 -0.25
C PHE A 201 5.98 -12.96 0.06
N ALA A 202 5.24 -11.89 -0.26
CA ALA A 202 5.56 -10.46 -0.07
C ALA A 202 6.00 -10.01 1.34
N ALA A 203 6.14 -10.91 2.31
CA ALA A 203 6.70 -10.66 3.64
C ALA A 203 8.09 -11.32 3.87
N ALA A 204 8.44 -12.41 3.19
CA ALA A 204 9.76 -13.06 3.29
C ALA A 204 10.86 -12.30 2.52
N LEU A 205 10.47 -11.47 1.55
CA LEU A 205 11.35 -11.06 0.46
C LEU A 205 12.09 -9.76 0.61
N LYS A 206 11.68 -8.89 1.53
CA LYS A 206 12.47 -7.70 1.78
C LYS A 206 13.80 -8.02 2.49
N LEU A 207 13.82 -9.11 3.25
CA LEU A 207 15.02 -9.67 3.85
C LEU A 207 16.02 -10.19 2.80
N ILE A 208 15.52 -10.73 1.68
CA ILE A 208 16.34 -11.35 0.63
C ILE A 208 16.81 -10.32 -0.42
N LEU A 209 15.96 -9.36 -0.82
CA LEU A 209 16.23 -8.50 -1.97
C LEU A 209 17.02 -7.22 -1.65
N TYR A 210 16.81 -6.61 -0.49
CA TYR A 210 17.35 -5.28 -0.18
C TYR A 210 18.03 -5.18 1.20
N GLY A 211 18.04 -6.29 1.94
CA GLY A 211 18.57 -6.36 3.30
C GLY A 211 17.68 -5.69 4.36
N PRO A 212 18.05 -5.81 5.65
CA PRO A 212 17.23 -5.35 6.78
C PRO A 212 17.03 -3.82 6.83
N GLY A 213 17.89 -3.04 6.17
CA GLY A 213 17.82 -1.57 6.16
C GLY A 213 16.60 -1.00 5.45
N GLU A 214 16.07 -1.70 4.45
CA GLU A 214 14.94 -1.22 3.65
C GLU A 214 13.58 -1.67 4.19
N MET A 215 13.54 -2.52 5.23
CA MET A 215 12.29 -2.98 5.82
C MET A 215 11.44 -1.82 6.38
N LYS A 216 10.18 -1.78 5.96
CA LYS A 216 9.15 -0.89 6.56
C LYS A 216 8.26 -1.72 7.48
N PRO A 217 7.70 -1.14 8.56
CA PRO A 217 6.78 -1.83 9.47
C PRO A 217 5.66 -2.62 8.77
N ASN A 218 5.15 -2.11 7.64
CA ASN A 218 4.11 -2.77 6.85
C ASN A 218 4.51 -4.17 6.32
N HIS A 219 5.81 -4.40 6.06
CA HIS A 219 6.30 -5.72 5.64
C HIS A 219 6.25 -6.71 6.80
N HIS A 220 6.59 -6.26 8.01
CA HIS A 220 6.38 -7.06 9.22
C HIS A 220 4.88 -7.29 9.43
N TRP A 221 4.03 -6.27 9.31
CA TRP A 221 2.59 -6.46 9.52
C TRP A 221 1.93 -7.38 8.50
N ALA A 222 2.50 -7.50 7.29
CA ALA A 222 2.02 -8.45 6.29
C ALA A 222 2.16 -9.91 6.73
N VAL A 223 3.10 -10.25 7.63
CA VAL A 223 3.25 -11.62 8.15
C VAL A 223 2.05 -12.08 8.98
N HIS A 224 1.29 -11.14 9.55
CA HIS A 224 0.13 -11.44 10.40
C HIS A 224 -1.17 -11.58 9.59
N VAL A 225 -1.16 -11.23 8.29
CA VAL A 225 -2.36 -11.28 7.44
C VAL A 225 -2.90 -12.72 7.28
N PRO A 226 -2.08 -13.78 7.10
CA PRO A 226 -2.58 -15.16 7.05
C PRO A 226 -3.34 -15.58 8.31
N ASP A 227 -2.82 -15.25 9.50
CA ASP A 227 -3.51 -15.57 10.76
C ASP A 227 -4.85 -14.82 10.86
N GLN A 228 -4.88 -13.55 10.45
CA GLN A 228 -6.10 -12.75 10.43
C GLN A 228 -7.13 -13.25 9.40
N LEU A 229 -6.70 -13.84 8.29
CA LEU A 229 -7.59 -14.51 7.34
C LEU A 229 -8.28 -15.74 7.96
N LEU A 230 -7.58 -16.49 8.81
CA LEU A 230 -8.14 -17.62 9.54
C LEU A 230 -9.13 -17.17 10.62
N ASP A 231 -8.82 -16.07 11.32
CA ASP A 231 -9.65 -15.56 12.41
C ASP A 231 -10.89 -14.78 11.94
N TYR A 232 -10.74 -13.92 10.93
CA TYR A 232 -11.78 -12.98 10.48
C TYR A 232 -12.44 -13.36 9.14
N GLY A 233 -11.95 -14.43 8.51
CA GLY A 233 -12.43 -14.91 7.21
C GLY A 233 -11.87 -14.11 6.02
N PRO A 234 -12.57 -14.08 4.88
CA PRO A 234 -12.08 -13.42 3.67
C PRO A 234 -11.69 -11.96 3.88
N VAL A 235 -10.62 -11.51 3.21
CA VAL A 235 -10.09 -10.12 3.27
C VAL A 235 -11.17 -9.04 3.09
N TYR A 236 -12.19 -9.31 2.27
CA TYR A 236 -13.30 -8.39 2.02
C TYR A 236 -14.11 -8.03 3.26
N ASN A 237 -14.07 -8.86 4.31
CA ASN A 237 -14.80 -8.63 5.55
C ASN A 237 -14.20 -7.51 6.41
N PHE A 238 -12.88 -7.31 6.32
CA PHE A 238 -12.15 -6.41 7.23
C PHE A 238 -11.25 -5.38 6.53
N TRP A 239 -11.26 -5.34 5.20
CA TRP A 239 -10.56 -4.31 4.45
C TRP A 239 -11.21 -2.91 4.57
N ALA A 240 -10.40 -1.85 4.52
CA ALA A 240 -10.86 -0.50 4.78
C ALA A 240 -11.57 0.20 3.59
N PHE A 241 -11.66 -0.42 2.41
CA PHE A 241 -12.22 0.21 1.20
C PHE A 241 -13.62 0.80 1.41
N LEU A 242 -14.51 0.08 2.11
CA LEU A 242 -15.86 0.56 2.41
C LEU A 242 -15.81 1.79 3.31
N THR A 243 -15.02 1.72 4.39
CA THR A 243 -14.88 2.83 5.34
C THR A 243 -14.25 4.06 4.69
N GLU A 244 -13.30 3.90 3.77
CA GLU A 244 -12.68 5.01 3.05
C GLU A 244 -13.65 5.67 2.05
N ARG A 245 -14.46 4.86 1.34
CA ARG A 245 -15.55 5.37 0.49
C ARG A 245 -16.56 6.15 1.32
N LEU A 246 -16.97 5.61 2.47
CA LEU A 246 -17.88 6.30 3.38
C LEU A 246 -17.28 7.62 3.89
N ASN A 247 -16.00 7.62 4.26
CA ASN A 247 -15.30 8.84 4.66
C ASN A 247 -15.29 9.89 3.54
N LYS A 248 -15.12 9.48 2.28
CA LYS A 248 -15.20 10.39 1.13
C LYS A 248 -16.60 10.97 0.95
N LEU A 249 -17.65 10.15 1.10
CA LEU A 249 -19.03 10.62 1.07
C LEU A 249 -19.27 11.66 2.17
N LEU A 250 -18.87 11.36 3.41
CA LEU A 250 -19.04 12.26 4.55
C LEU A 250 -18.27 13.58 4.37
N LYS A 251 -17.06 13.54 3.81
CA LYS A 251 -16.27 14.75 3.50
C LYS A 251 -16.90 15.63 2.44
N ASN A 252 -17.68 15.07 1.52
CA ASN A 252 -18.35 15.81 0.46
C ASN A 252 -19.68 16.41 0.91
N LEU A 253 -20.20 16.04 2.09
CA LEU A 253 -21.39 16.66 2.63
C LEU A 253 -21.09 18.11 2.99
N ASN A 254 -21.98 19.02 2.59
CA ASN A 254 -21.85 20.40 3.00
C ASN A 254 -22.07 20.50 4.51
N SER A 255 -20.98 20.74 5.22
CA SER A 255 -20.97 20.86 6.68
C SER A 255 -21.18 22.30 7.16
N ASN A 256 -21.34 23.29 6.26
CA ASN A 256 -21.50 24.72 6.57
C ASN A 256 -20.50 25.23 7.65
N ASN A 257 -19.31 24.64 7.73
CA ASN A 257 -18.27 24.88 8.74
C ASN A 257 -18.71 24.71 10.21
N TRP A 258 -19.71 23.88 10.49
CA TRP A 258 -20.16 23.60 11.86
C TRP A 258 -19.09 22.82 12.64
N THR A 259 -18.94 23.14 13.93
CA THR A 259 -18.00 22.49 14.87
C THR A 259 -18.70 22.15 16.19
N GLY A 260 -18.03 21.39 17.07
CA GLY A 260 -18.48 21.19 18.46
C GLY A 260 -19.74 20.32 18.63
N GLY A 261 -19.83 19.17 17.94
CA GLY A 261 -20.95 18.22 18.10
C GLY A 261 -22.10 18.42 17.10
N ALA A 262 -22.22 19.61 16.50
CA ALA A 262 -23.23 19.90 15.48
C ALA A 262 -22.87 19.36 14.08
N LEU A 263 -21.58 19.13 13.85
CA LEU A 263 -21.08 18.52 12.61
C LEU A 263 -21.57 17.08 12.47
N GLU A 264 -21.45 16.31 13.55
CA GLU A 264 -21.80 14.90 13.65
C GLU A 264 -23.30 14.70 13.41
N VAL A 265 -24.14 15.55 14.02
CA VAL A 265 -25.60 15.53 13.82
C VAL A 265 -25.96 15.85 12.37
N SER A 266 -25.29 16.83 11.76
CA SER A 266 -25.55 17.23 10.37
C SER A 266 -25.13 16.14 9.38
N MET A 267 -23.93 15.56 9.57
CA MET A 267 -23.46 14.41 8.81
C MET A 267 -24.41 13.22 8.92
N MET A 268 -24.91 12.90 10.12
CA MET A 268 -25.83 11.78 10.34
C MET A 268 -27.18 12.00 9.66
N ARG A 269 -27.75 13.20 9.77
CA ARG A 269 -29.02 13.56 9.12
C ARG A 269 -28.92 13.48 7.60
N GLU A 270 -27.84 14.01 7.04
CA GLU A 270 -27.66 14.04 5.59
C GLU A 270 -27.33 12.65 5.03
N PHE A 271 -26.53 11.85 5.75
CA PHE A 271 -26.32 10.44 5.43
C PHE A 271 -27.64 9.66 5.37
N HIS A 272 -28.51 9.83 6.39
CA HIS A 272 -29.81 9.19 6.43
C HIS A 272 -30.73 9.66 5.28
N ARG A 273 -30.74 10.96 4.99
CA ARG A 273 -31.51 11.53 3.87
C ARG A 273 -31.07 10.94 2.53
N ASN A 274 -29.76 10.87 2.28
CA ASN A 274 -29.21 10.30 1.04
C ASN A 274 -29.60 8.82 0.91
N GLY A 275 -29.47 8.03 1.97
CA GLY A 275 -29.90 6.63 1.96
C GLY A 275 -31.39 6.46 1.67
N ALA A 276 -32.25 7.34 2.21
CA ALA A 276 -33.68 7.32 1.94
C ALA A 276 -34.02 7.71 0.49
N VAL A 277 -33.26 8.63 -0.12
CA VAL A 277 -33.41 9.00 -1.53
C VAL A 277 -32.97 7.85 -2.42
N ASP A 278 -31.80 7.28 -2.19
CA ASP A 278 -31.27 6.15 -2.98
C ASP A 278 -32.23 4.95 -2.94
N SER A 279 -32.79 4.63 -1.78
CA SER A 279 -33.81 3.58 -1.63
C SER A 279 -35.05 3.85 -2.48
N LYS A 280 -35.54 5.10 -2.52
CA LYS A 280 -36.68 5.48 -3.36
C LYS A 280 -36.34 5.40 -4.85
N VAL A 281 -35.15 5.85 -5.25
CA VAL A 281 -34.70 5.77 -6.64
C VAL A 281 -34.59 4.30 -7.10
N CYS A 282 -34.04 3.42 -6.26
CA CYS A 282 -33.91 2.00 -6.55
C CYS A 282 -35.26 1.26 -6.63
N LEU A 283 -36.31 1.77 -5.97
CA LEU A 283 -37.67 1.25 -6.07
C LEU A 283 -38.41 1.72 -7.34
N VAL A 284 -38.05 2.89 -7.87
CA VAL A 284 -38.74 3.54 -9.00
C VAL A 284 -38.07 3.26 -10.34
N LEU A 285 -36.74 3.05 -10.35
CA LEU A 285 -36.00 2.68 -11.55
C LEU A 285 -35.82 1.15 -11.60
N PRO A 286 -36.31 0.45 -12.64
CA PRO A 286 -35.98 -0.96 -12.82
C PRO A 286 -34.45 -1.08 -12.94
N CYS A 287 -33.87 -1.94 -12.11
CA CYS A 287 -32.45 -2.29 -12.22
C CYS A 287 -32.18 -2.68 -13.68
N PRO A 288 -31.17 -2.09 -14.37
CA PRO A 288 -30.80 -2.59 -15.68
C PRO A 288 -30.45 -4.07 -15.49
N THR A 289 -31.22 -4.94 -16.13
CA THR A 289 -30.98 -6.37 -16.17
C THR A 289 -29.55 -6.56 -16.67
N LYS A 290 -28.66 -7.00 -15.79
CA LYS A 290 -27.41 -7.59 -16.23
C LYS A 290 -27.81 -8.81 -17.04
N THR A 291 -27.75 -8.72 -18.36
CA THR A 291 -27.89 -9.87 -19.25
C THR A 291 -26.81 -10.86 -18.84
N ILE A 292 -27.18 -11.87 -18.07
CA ILE A 292 -26.38 -13.06 -17.88
C ILE A 292 -26.38 -13.72 -19.27
N LEU A 293 -25.28 -13.54 -20.00
CA LEU A 293 -24.97 -14.38 -21.15
C LEU A 293 -24.81 -15.81 -20.62
N THR A 294 -25.90 -16.58 -20.66
CA THR A 294 -25.82 -18.04 -20.66
C THR A 294 -25.18 -18.44 -21.98
N ILE A 295 -23.91 -18.81 -21.93
CA ILE A 295 -23.22 -19.50 -23.02
C ILE A 295 -23.59 -20.99 -22.91
N PRO A 296 -23.95 -21.67 -24.02
CA PRO A 296 -24.29 -23.09 -24.03
C PRO A 296 -23.13 -24.02 -23.61
#